data_AF-A0A1Z4R645-F1
#
_entry.id   AF-A0A1Z4R645-F1
#
_cell.length_a   1.000
_cell.length_b   1.000
_cell.length_c   1.000
_cell.angle_alpha   90.00
_cell.angle_beta   90.00
_cell.angle_gamma   90.00
#
_symmetry.space_group_name_H-M   'P 1'
#
loop_
_entity.id
_entity.type
_entity.pdbx_description
1 polymer ?
#
loop_
_entity_poly.entity_id
_entity_poly.type
_entity_poly.pdbx_seq_one_letter_code
_entity_poly.pdbx_strand_id
1 'polypeptide(L)'
;MFDNVCRFLAESFSADFATWLIGEPVELTELSPSELSLEPIRADALILLQSDDLVLHIEFQTEPKAVIPFRMTDYRLRVYRRFPRKRMLQYVIYLQPSTSELVQQTAFVLENTRHEFRVIRLWQQPSDVFFSTPGLLPFATLSQTDDKARTLQQVAEVIEEINDTRIQSNIVASTAVLAGLVLDKGLIKR
;
A
#
# COMPACT_ATOMS: atom_id res chain seq x y z
N MET A 1 12.49 -41.01 2.76
CA MET A 1 13.06 -41.84 3.84
C MET A 1 13.96 -41.01 4.76
N PHE A 2 14.87 -40.17 4.23
CA PHE A 2 15.66 -39.27 5.08
C PHE A 2 14.81 -38.21 5.83
N ASP A 3 13.76 -37.67 5.21
CA ASP A 3 12.89 -36.62 5.79
C ASP A 3 12.32 -37.01 7.16
N ASN A 4 11.80 -38.23 7.30
CA ASN A 4 11.24 -38.72 8.57
C ASN A 4 12.31 -38.93 9.65
N VAL A 5 13.50 -39.39 9.26
CA VAL A 5 14.62 -39.59 10.20
C VAL A 5 15.16 -38.26 10.68
N CYS A 6 15.35 -37.28 9.77
CA CYS A 6 15.81 -35.94 10.13
C CYS A 6 14.79 -35.20 11.00
N ARG A 7 13.49 -35.33 10.69
CA ARG A 7 12.42 -34.78 11.52
C ARG A 7 12.48 -35.34 12.95
N PHE A 8 12.53 -36.67 13.08
CA PHE A 8 12.62 -37.32 14.40
C PHE A 8 13.84 -36.84 15.20
N LEU A 9 15.00 -36.72 14.56
CA LEU A 9 16.22 -36.24 15.22
C LEU A 9 16.08 -34.77 15.67
N ALA A 10 15.54 -33.90 14.83
CA ALA A 10 15.37 -32.48 15.17
C ALA A 10 14.34 -32.25 16.29
N GLU A 11 13.24 -33.01 16.30
CA GLU A 11 12.19 -32.90 17.32
C GLU A 11 12.63 -33.53 18.66
N SER A 12 13.29 -34.70 18.63
CA SER A 12 13.67 -35.44 19.85
C SER A 12 14.93 -34.88 20.53
N PHE A 13 15.81 -34.24 19.78
CA PHE A 13 17.10 -33.71 20.25
C PHE A 13 17.22 -32.20 19.99
N SER A 14 16.12 -31.46 20.15
CA SER A 14 16.02 -30.03 19.81
C SER A 14 17.08 -29.15 20.51
N ALA A 15 17.45 -29.47 21.76
CA ALA A 15 18.51 -28.76 22.50
C ALA A 15 19.91 -28.94 21.89
N ASP A 16 20.21 -30.11 21.32
CA ASP A 16 21.49 -30.37 20.63
C ASP A 16 21.56 -29.56 19.34
N PHE A 17 20.44 -29.51 18.59
CA PHE A 17 20.31 -28.68 17.39
C PHE A 17 20.39 -27.19 17.70
N ALA A 18 19.77 -26.73 18.80
CA ALA A 18 19.88 -25.34 19.26
C ALA A 18 21.34 -24.98 19.60
N THR A 19 22.02 -25.82 20.36
CA THR A 19 23.43 -25.62 20.71
C THR A 19 24.31 -25.51 19.46
N TRP A 20 24.09 -26.37 18.46
CA TRP A 20 24.86 -26.34 17.23
C TRP A 20 24.56 -25.12 16.33
N LEU A 21 23.28 -24.79 16.12
CA LEU A 21 22.86 -23.78 15.13
C LEU A 21 22.79 -22.36 15.71
N ILE A 22 22.44 -22.22 16.98
CA ILE A 22 22.28 -20.95 17.69
C ILE A 22 23.53 -20.63 18.52
N GLY A 23 24.28 -21.66 18.94
CA GLY A 23 25.50 -21.53 19.74
C GLY A 23 25.29 -21.70 21.25
N GLU A 24 24.05 -21.89 21.70
CA GLU A 24 23.69 -22.10 23.10
C GLU A 24 22.48 -23.04 23.22
N PRO A 25 22.36 -23.80 24.34
CA PRO A 25 21.18 -24.64 24.57
C PRO A 25 19.97 -23.77 24.89
N VAL A 26 18.93 -23.87 24.06
CA VAL A 26 17.64 -23.18 24.24
C VAL A 26 16.53 -24.22 24.27
N GLU A 27 15.62 -24.10 25.23
CA GLU A 27 14.38 -24.89 25.29
C GLU A 27 13.43 -24.44 24.16
N LEU A 28 13.15 -25.34 23.22
CA LEU A 28 12.29 -25.07 22.06
C LEU A 28 10.98 -25.84 22.18
N THR A 29 9.86 -25.18 21.87
CA THR A 29 8.54 -25.81 21.79
C THR A 29 8.04 -25.82 20.35
N GLU A 30 7.18 -26.78 20.02
CA GLU A 30 6.57 -26.88 18.69
C GLU A 30 5.55 -25.75 18.46
N LEU A 31 5.63 -25.10 17.30
CA LEU A 31 4.66 -24.11 16.84
C LEU A 31 3.68 -24.77 15.88
N SER A 32 2.38 -24.77 16.19
CA SER A 32 1.42 -25.46 15.33
C SER A 32 1.14 -24.68 14.03
N PRO A 33 0.92 -25.35 12.88
CA PRO A 33 0.52 -24.68 11.65
C PRO A 33 -0.77 -23.84 11.78
N SER A 34 -1.66 -24.21 12.71
CA SER A 34 -2.87 -23.46 13.03
C SER A 34 -2.60 -22.10 13.68
N GLU A 35 -1.56 -22.00 14.52
CA GLU A 35 -1.12 -20.72 15.09
C GLU A 35 -0.59 -19.76 14.03
N LEU A 36 -0.15 -20.30 12.89
CA LEU A 36 0.31 -19.54 11.72
C LEU A 36 -0.79 -19.28 10.67
N SER A 37 -2.03 -19.72 10.94
CA SER A 37 -3.13 -19.54 10.00
C SER A 37 -3.45 -18.05 9.84
N LEU A 38 -3.35 -17.55 8.60
CA LEU A 38 -3.55 -16.14 8.30
C LEU A 38 -5.04 -15.81 8.16
N GLU A 39 -5.53 -14.86 8.96
CA GLU A 39 -6.84 -14.27 8.70
C GLU A 39 -6.82 -13.41 7.41
N PRO A 40 -8.00 -13.21 6.77
CA PRO A 40 -8.13 -12.25 5.69
C PRO A 40 -7.79 -10.83 6.17
N ILE A 41 -6.86 -10.17 5.50
CA ILE A 41 -6.55 -8.77 5.79
C ILE A 41 -7.75 -7.93 5.34
N ARG A 42 -8.46 -7.32 6.30
CA ARG A 42 -9.48 -6.30 5.99
C ARG A 42 -8.79 -4.95 5.79
N ALA A 43 -8.84 -4.42 4.59
CA ALA A 43 -8.33 -3.08 4.27
C ALA A 43 -9.33 -2.34 3.40
N ASP A 44 -9.75 -1.16 3.87
CA ASP A 44 -10.84 -0.38 3.26
C ASP A 44 -10.45 0.31 1.94
N ALA A 45 -9.15 0.39 1.63
CA ALA A 45 -8.61 1.10 0.46
C ALA A 45 -7.52 0.33 -0.29
N LEU A 46 -7.56 -1.01 -0.21
CA LEU A 46 -6.66 -1.89 -0.94
C LEU A 46 -7.14 -2.08 -2.38
N ILE A 47 -6.25 -1.83 -3.34
CA ILE A 47 -6.51 -2.05 -4.76
C ILE A 47 -5.46 -3.01 -5.31
N LEU A 48 -5.91 -4.13 -5.88
CA LEU A 48 -5.08 -5.12 -6.56
C LEU A 48 -5.54 -5.25 -8.01
N LEU A 49 -4.72 -4.74 -8.94
CA LEU A 49 -4.94 -4.82 -10.37
C LEU A 49 -3.87 -5.73 -10.99
N GLN A 50 -4.18 -6.41 -12.09
CA GLN A 50 -3.21 -7.29 -12.75
C GLN A 50 -3.29 -7.23 -14.28
N SER A 51 -2.15 -7.44 -14.93
CA SER A 51 -2.00 -7.83 -16.33
C SER A 51 -1.45 -9.26 -16.41
N ASP A 52 -1.02 -9.72 -17.59
CA ASP A 52 -0.43 -11.05 -17.78
C ASP A 52 0.83 -11.27 -16.93
N ASP A 53 1.67 -10.25 -16.78
CA ASP A 53 3.01 -10.33 -16.16
C ASP A 53 3.18 -9.42 -14.93
N LEU A 54 2.20 -8.56 -14.63
CA LEU A 54 2.28 -7.56 -13.56
C LEU A 54 1.09 -7.65 -12.60
N VAL A 55 1.36 -7.39 -11.33
CA VAL A 55 0.37 -7.01 -10.32
C VAL A 55 0.71 -5.60 -9.83
N LEU A 56 -0.26 -4.69 -9.88
CA LEU A 56 -0.19 -3.38 -9.28
C LEU A 56 -1.01 -3.37 -7.99
N HIS A 57 -0.34 -3.06 -6.88
CA HIS A 57 -0.94 -2.94 -5.56
C HIS A 57 -0.82 -1.49 -5.10
N ILE A 58 -1.97 -0.85 -4.90
CA ILE A 58 -2.08 0.52 -4.40
C ILE A 58 -2.86 0.50 -3.10
N GLU A 59 -2.37 1.21 -2.08
CA GLU A 59 -3.13 1.55 -0.89
C GLU A 59 -3.20 3.06 -0.69
N PHE A 60 -4.40 3.60 -0.58
CA PHE A 60 -4.61 5.00 -0.20
C PHE A 60 -4.69 5.15 1.32
N GLN A 61 -4.03 6.16 1.87
CA GLN A 61 -4.05 6.47 3.30
C GLN A 61 -4.34 7.96 3.53
N THR A 62 -5.32 8.27 4.36
CA THR A 62 -5.52 9.62 4.92
C THR A 62 -4.60 9.85 6.12
N GLU A 63 -4.37 8.81 6.91
CA GLU A 63 -3.52 8.84 8.11
C GLU A 63 -2.39 7.81 8.01
N PRO A 64 -1.18 8.16 8.49
CA PRO A 64 -0.08 7.20 8.58
C PRO A 64 -0.36 6.11 9.61
N LYS A 65 -0.04 4.86 9.25
CA LYS A 65 -0.20 3.69 10.13
C LYS A 65 1.08 2.87 10.16
N ALA A 66 1.53 2.46 11.35
CA ALA A 66 2.76 1.69 11.51
C ALA A 66 2.68 0.27 10.88
N VAL A 67 1.47 -0.24 10.65
CA VAL A 67 1.24 -1.56 10.03
C VAL A 67 1.50 -1.59 8.53
N ILE A 68 1.62 -0.44 7.86
CA ILE A 68 1.72 -0.36 6.40
C ILE A 68 2.89 -1.20 5.85
N PRO A 69 4.15 -1.07 6.33
CA PRO A 69 5.25 -1.82 5.75
C PRO A 69 5.04 -3.34 5.82
N PHE A 70 4.55 -3.84 6.96
CA PHE A 70 4.24 -5.25 7.12
C PHE A 70 3.13 -5.69 6.16
N ARG A 71 2.04 -4.93 6.05
CA ARG A 71 0.92 -5.24 5.14
C ARG A 71 1.35 -5.25 3.66
N MET A 72 2.21 -4.31 3.25
CA MET A 72 2.79 -4.33 1.90
C MET A 72 3.58 -5.63 1.66
N THR A 73 4.37 -6.05 2.65
CA THR A 73 5.16 -7.30 2.58
C THR A 73 4.27 -8.55 2.56
N ASP A 74 3.24 -8.60 3.40
CA ASP A 74 2.30 -9.72 3.45
C ASP A 74 1.59 -9.90 2.09
N TYR A 75 1.09 -8.80 1.49
CA TYR A 75 0.51 -8.87 0.14
C TYR A 75 1.49 -9.31 -0.93
N ARG A 76 2.77 -8.92 -0.83
CA ARG A 76 3.81 -9.40 -1.76
C ARG A 76 3.93 -10.92 -1.74
N LEU A 77 3.96 -11.50 -0.55
CA LEU A 77 4.10 -12.94 -0.36
C LEU A 77 2.83 -13.71 -0.73
N ARG A 78 1.64 -13.17 -0.40
CA ARG A 78 0.35 -13.75 -0.80
C ARG A 78 0.20 -13.79 -2.32
N VAL A 79 0.54 -12.71 -3.01
CA VAL A 79 0.52 -12.66 -4.50
C VAL A 79 1.55 -13.62 -5.08
N TYR A 80 2.77 -13.68 -4.54
CA TYR A 80 3.80 -14.61 -5.01
C TYR A 80 3.34 -16.07 -4.93
N ARG A 81 2.70 -16.47 -3.83
CA ARG A 81 2.20 -17.83 -3.63
C ARG A 81 1.22 -18.25 -4.72
N ARG A 82 0.41 -17.31 -5.26
CA ARG A 82 -0.59 -17.60 -6.30
C ARG A 82 -0.05 -17.37 -7.73
N PHE A 83 0.80 -16.37 -7.90
CA PHE A 83 1.30 -15.91 -9.21
C PHE A 83 2.82 -15.68 -9.16
N PRO A 84 3.64 -16.74 -8.99
CA PRO A 84 5.06 -16.61 -8.67
C PRO A 84 5.89 -15.96 -9.78
N ARG A 85 5.39 -15.97 -11.02
CA ARG A 85 6.06 -15.39 -12.20
C ARG A 85 5.70 -13.93 -12.44
N LYS A 86 4.66 -13.39 -11.80
CA LYS A 86 4.27 -11.99 -12.00
C LYS A 86 5.18 -11.08 -11.20
N ARG A 87 5.63 -10.00 -11.84
CA ARG A 87 6.23 -8.86 -11.15
C ARG A 87 5.15 -8.17 -10.34
N MET A 88 5.50 -7.60 -9.19
CA MET A 88 4.58 -6.81 -8.39
C MET A 88 5.15 -5.42 -8.14
N LEU A 89 4.34 -4.39 -8.41
CA LEU A 89 4.64 -3.00 -8.07
C LEU A 89 3.71 -2.54 -6.96
N GLN A 90 4.28 -1.88 -5.97
CA GLN A 90 3.61 -1.59 -4.71
C GLN A 90 3.73 -0.11 -4.37
N TYR A 91 2.59 0.54 -4.16
CA TYR A 91 2.49 1.96 -3.88
C TYR A 91 1.59 2.22 -2.69
N VAL A 92 2.06 3.04 -1.76
CA VAL A 92 1.25 3.68 -0.74
C VAL A 92 1.10 5.13 -1.13
N ILE A 93 -0.13 5.62 -1.20
CA ILE A 93 -0.44 7.00 -1.59
C ILE A 93 -1.10 7.72 -0.42
N TYR A 94 -0.39 8.71 0.13
CA TYR A 94 -0.91 9.54 1.21
C TYR A 94 -1.66 10.75 0.67
N LEU A 95 -2.91 10.91 1.12
CA LEU A 95 -3.85 11.92 0.62
C LEU A 95 -3.75 13.27 1.34
N GLN A 96 -3.22 13.30 2.57
CA GLN A 96 -3.16 14.50 3.39
C GLN A 96 -1.76 14.73 3.98
N PRO A 97 -1.31 15.99 4.07
CA PRO A 97 -0.04 16.33 4.69
C PRO A 97 0.12 15.73 6.08
N SER A 98 1.31 15.22 6.37
CA SER A 98 1.66 14.69 7.68
C SER A 98 3.11 14.99 8.02
N THR A 99 3.36 15.23 9.31
CA THR A 99 4.71 15.37 9.89
C THR A 99 5.25 14.05 10.44
N SER A 100 4.47 12.96 10.37
CA SER A 100 4.90 11.66 10.87
C SER A 100 5.98 11.05 9.99
N GLU A 101 7.06 10.53 10.58
CA GLU A 101 8.09 9.76 9.87
C GLU A 101 7.55 8.51 9.18
N LEU A 102 6.38 8.03 9.58
CA LEU A 102 5.71 6.89 8.94
C LEU A 102 5.41 7.15 7.45
N VAL A 103 5.16 8.40 7.05
CA VAL A 103 4.95 8.73 5.63
C VAL A 103 6.23 8.71 4.80
N GLN A 104 7.40 8.52 5.44
CA GLN A 104 8.71 8.36 4.77
C GLN A 104 9.10 6.89 4.61
N GLN A 105 8.39 5.97 5.28
CA GLN A 105 8.77 4.55 5.28
C GLN A 105 8.53 3.92 3.90
N THR A 106 9.61 3.42 3.30
CA THR A 106 9.61 2.79 1.96
C THR A 106 10.00 1.31 2.01
N ALA A 107 10.21 0.77 3.21
CA ALA A 107 10.57 -0.63 3.38
C ALA A 107 10.03 -1.19 4.70
N PHE A 108 9.71 -2.48 4.69
CA PHE A 108 9.64 -3.30 5.89
C PHE A 108 11.00 -3.92 6.13
N VAL A 109 11.51 -3.81 7.36
CA VAL A 109 12.78 -4.40 7.78
C VAL A 109 12.53 -5.18 9.06
N LEU A 110 12.82 -6.48 9.04
CA LEU A 110 12.77 -7.37 10.19
C LEU A 110 13.98 -8.31 10.12
N GLU A 111 14.99 -8.03 10.95
CA GLU A 111 16.27 -8.75 10.92
C GLU A 111 16.87 -8.80 9.50
N ASN A 112 16.99 -10.00 8.93
CA ASN A 112 17.50 -10.24 7.58
C ASN A 112 16.43 -10.14 6.49
N THR A 113 15.17 -9.88 6.85
CA THR A 113 14.07 -9.68 5.91
C THR A 113 13.96 -8.20 5.57
N ARG A 114 14.05 -7.88 4.28
CA ARG A 114 13.77 -6.54 3.75
C ARG A 114 12.83 -6.64 2.56
N HIS A 115 11.78 -5.83 2.56
CA HIS A 115 10.88 -5.69 1.43
C HIS A 115 10.60 -4.21 1.16
N GLU A 116 10.81 -3.79 -0.09
CA GLU A 116 10.69 -2.38 -0.49
C GLU A 116 9.37 -2.14 -1.24
N PHE A 117 8.81 -0.95 -1.03
CA PHE A 117 7.65 -0.44 -1.72
C PHE A 117 7.80 1.07 -1.94
N ARG A 118 6.95 1.64 -2.78
CA ARG A 118 7.01 3.05 -3.14
C ARG A 118 5.98 3.84 -2.34
N VAL A 119 6.35 5.06 -1.98
CA VAL A 119 5.45 5.99 -1.31
C VAL A 119 5.29 7.24 -2.16
N ILE A 120 4.04 7.66 -2.35
CA ILE A 120 3.68 8.93 -2.96
C ILE A 120 2.95 9.76 -1.90
N ARG A 121 3.41 10.98 -1.70
CA ARG A 121 2.77 11.98 -0.83
C ARG A 121 2.24 13.06 -1.74
N LEU A 122 0.92 13.16 -1.86
CA LEU A 122 0.33 14.02 -2.90
C LEU A 122 0.78 15.47 -2.75
N TRP A 123 0.85 16.00 -1.53
CA TRP A 123 1.29 17.37 -1.24
C TRP A 123 2.75 17.70 -1.59
N GLN A 124 3.51 16.73 -2.10
CA GLN A 124 4.87 16.91 -2.62
C GLN A 124 4.97 16.67 -4.12
N GLN A 125 3.88 16.23 -4.76
CA GLN A 125 3.83 16.04 -6.19
C GLN A 125 3.45 17.35 -6.87
N PRO A 126 4.09 17.71 -7.98
CA PRO A 126 3.70 18.90 -8.72
C PRO A 126 2.31 18.69 -9.34
N SER A 127 1.50 19.75 -9.36
CA SER A 127 0.07 19.65 -9.73
C SER A 127 -0.16 19.23 -11.17
N ASP A 128 0.72 19.63 -12.08
CA ASP A 128 0.65 19.38 -13.53
C ASP A 128 0.54 17.88 -13.88
N VAL A 129 1.17 17.01 -13.10
CA VAL A 129 1.09 15.55 -13.26
C VAL A 129 -0.36 15.05 -13.23
N PHE A 130 -1.22 15.67 -12.42
CA PHE A 130 -2.62 15.24 -12.26
C PHE A 130 -3.56 15.75 -13.36
N PHE A 131 -3.14 16.75 -14.14
CA PHE A 131 -3.91 17.27 -15.28
C PHE A 131 -3.69 16.45 -16.56
N SER A 132 -2.71 15.54 -16.57
CA SER A 132 -2.37 14.76 -17.75
C SER A 132 -3.43 13.75 -18.18
N THR A 133 -4.25 13.24 -17.24
CA THR A 133 -5.25 12.21 -17.52
C THR A 133 -6.51 12.40 -16.67
N PRO A 134 -7.71 12.13 -17.22
CA PRO A 134 -8.97 12.40 -16.52
C PRO A 134 -9.10 11.73 -15.15
N GLY A 135 -8.60 10.50 -15.01
CA GLY A 135 -8.68 9.73 -13.76
C GLY A 135 -7.82 10.27 -12.62
N LEU A 136 -6.86 11.16 -12.92
CA LEU A 136 -5.98 11.76 -11.92
C LEU A 136 -6.44 13.16 -11.48
N LEU A 137 -7.30 13.81 -12.26
CA LEU A 137 -7.82 15.16 -11.97
C LEU A 137 -8.33 15.33 -10.53
N PRO A 138 -9.09 14.38 -9.94
CA PRO A 138 -9.59 14.52 -8.57
C PRO A 138 -8.50 14.71 -7.50
N PHE A 139 -7.25 14.29 -7.77
CA PHE A 139 -6.14 14.38 -6.83
C PHE A 139 -5.38 15.71 -6.91
N ALA A 140 -5.60 16.53 -7.94
CA ALA A 140 -4.81 17.75 -8.17
C ALA A 140 -4.89 18.75 -7.00
N THR A 141 -6.04 18.85 -6.33
CA THR A 141 -6.21 19.75 -5.16
C THR A 141 -5.44 19.27 -3.91
N LEU A 142 -5.05 18.00 -3.88
CA LEU A 142 -4.23 17.40 -2.82
C LEU A 142 -2.73 17.52 -3.10
N SER A 143 -2.36 18.07 -4.26
CA SER A 143 -0.97 18.16 -4.72
C SER A 143 -0.20 19.32 -4.09
N GLN A 144 1.07 19.52 -4.47
CA GLN A 144 1.84 20.70 -4.12
C GLN A 144 1.34 21.92 -4.92
N THR A 145 0.39 22.66 -4.34
CA THR A 145 -0.16 23.89 -4.92
C THR A 145 -0.26 25.01 -3.87
N ASP A 146 0.04 26.24 -4.30
CA ASP A 146 -0.06 27.44 -3.46
C ASP A 146 -1.51 27.93 -3.32
N ASP A 147 -2.37 27.59 -4.30
CA ASP A 147 -3.79 27.98 -4.30
C ASP A 147 -4.68 26.79 -4.71
N LYS A 148 -5.20 26.11 -3.68
CA LYS A 148 -6.11 24.96 -3.84
C LYS A 148 -7.45 25.34 -4.46
N ALA A 149 -7.96 26.55 -4.23
CA ALA A 149 -9.24 26.98 -4.77
C ALA A 149 -9.13 27.24 -6.27
N ARG A 150 -8.06 27.92 -6.70
CA ARG A 150 -7.74 28.10 -8.11
C ARG A 150 -7.47 26.75 -8.80
N THR A 151 -6.73 25.86 -8.14
CA THR A 151 -6.48 24.50 -8.68
C THR A 151 -7.79 23.74 -8.87
N LEU A 152 -8.74 23.85 -7.93
CA LEU A 152 -10.06 23.23 -8.06
C LEU A 152 -10.86 23.80 -9.25
N GLN A 153 -10.80 25.12 -9.47
CA GLN A 153 -11.42 25.76 -10.64
C GLN A 153 -10.83 25.22 -11.95
N GLN A 154 -9.50 25.14 -12.05
CA GLN A 154 -8.83 24.57 -13.23
C GLN A 154 -9.22 23.10 -13.46
N VAL A 155 -9.35 22.32 -12.38
CA VAL A 155 -9.84 20.94 -12.48
C VAL A 155 -11.26 20.90 -13.04
N ALA A 156 -12.16 21.78 -12.58
CA ALA A 156 -13.53 21.85 -13.09
C ALA A 156 -13.57 22.19 -14.58
N GLU A 157 -12.79 23.18 -15.03
CA GLU A 157 -12.66 23.54 -16.44
C GLU A 157 -12.24 22.34 -17.31
N VAL A 158 -11.22 21.58 -16.88
CA VAL A 158 -10.74 20.40 -17.63
C VAL A 158 -11.77 19.26 -17.60
N ILE A 159 -12.57 19.14 -16.54
CA ILE A 159 -13.64 18.13 -16.46
C ILE A 159 -14.78 18.44 -17.43
N GLU A 160 -15.10 19.73 -17.65
CA GLU A 160 -16.14 20.15 -18.61
C GLU A 160 -15.82 19.73 -20.05
N GLU A 161 -14.53 19.61 -20.39
CA GLU A 161 -14.06 19.17 -21.71
C GLU A 161 -14.21 17.64 -21.93
N ILE A 162 -14.59 16.87 -20.91
CA ILE A 162 -14.77 15.41 -21.02
C ILE A 162 -16.07 15.08 -21.75
N ASN A 163 -15.95 14.53 -22.96
CA ASN A 163 -17.10 14.17 -23.80
C ASN A 163 -18.01 13.05 -23.23
N ASP A 164 -17.45 12.08 -22.50
CA ASP A 164 -18.23 10.99 -21.92
C ASP A 164 -18.90 11.48 -20.62
N THR A 165 -20.22 11.68 -20.68
CA THR A 165 -21.03 12.20 -19.57
C THR A 165 -20.95 11.35 -18.30
N ARG A 166 -20.80 10.02 -18.43
CA ARG A 166 -20.70 9.12 -17.27
C ARG A 166 -19.32 9.25 -16.62
N ILE A 167 -18.25 9.30 -17.42
CA ILE A 167 -16.90 9.55 -16.91
C ILE A 167 -16.85 10.92 -16.25
N GLN A 168 -17.34 11.96 -16.93
CA GLN A 168 -17.42 13.31 -16.40
C GLN A 168 -18.13 13.34 -15.04
N SER A 169 -19.34 12.79 -14.94
CA SER A 169 -20.11 12.77 -13.69
C SER A 169 -19.38 12.06 -12.54
N ASN A 170 -18.71 10.92 -12.83
CA ASN A 170 -17.90 10.22 -11.85
C ASN A 170 -16.73 11.06 -11.36
N ILE A 171 -16.00 11.71 -12.28
CA ILE A 171 -14.84 12.54 -11.95
C ILE A 171 -15.27 13.80 -11.16
N VAL A 172 -16.40 14.43 -11.50
CA VAL A 172 -16.97 15.53 -10.68
C VAL A 172 -17.24 15.06 -9.26
N ALA A 173 -17.94 13.93 -9.09
CA ALA A 173 -18.29 13.41 -7.77
C ALA A 173 -17.02 13.06 -6.95
N SER A 174 -16.04 12.39 -7.56
CA SER A 174 -14.76 12.08 -6.90
C SER A 174 -13.98 13.35 -6.54
N THR A 175 -13.98 14.36 -7.40
CA THR A 175 -13.32 15.65 -7.15
C THR A 175 -13.93 16.34 -5.94
N ALA A 176 -15.27 16.38 -5.83
CA ALA A 176 -15.94 16.96 -4.67
C ALA A 176 -15.58 16.26 -3.35
N VAL A 177 -15.49 14.93 -3.37
CA VAL A 177 -15.10 14.13 -2.18
C VAL A 177 -13.66 14.41 -1.79
N LEU A 178 -12.71 14.35 -2.73
CA LEU A 178 -11.29 14.53 -2.44
C LEU A 178 -10.93 15.97 -2.09
N ALA A 179 -11.50 16.96 -2.79
CA ALA A 179 -11.33 18.37 -2.45
C ALA A 179 -11.80 18.67 -1.00
N GLY A 180 -12.83 17.96 -0.54
CA GLY A 180 -13.33 18.03 0.84
C GLY A 180 -12.34 17.61 1.92
N LEU A 181 -11.23 16.94 1.56
CA LEU A 181 -10.17 16.61 2.51
C LEU A 181 -9.27 17.81 2.87
N VAL A 182 -9.25 18.85 2.03
CA VAL A 182 -8.28 19.96 2.13
C VAL A 182 -8.89 21.35 2.00
N LEU A 183 -10.15 21.45 1.57
CA LEU A 183 -10.89 22.71 1.42
C LEU A 183 -12.12 22.72 2.34
N ASP A 184 -12.42 23.89 2.90
CA ASP A 184 -13.64 24.09 3.68
C ASP A 184 -14.89 23.85 2.80
N LYS A 185 -15.88 23.15 3.36
CA LYS A 185 -17.10 22.71 2.66
C LYS A 185 -17.88 23.85 1.97
N GLY A 186 -17.67 25.10 2.37
CA GLY A 186 -18.31 26.28 1.76
C GLY A 186 -17.77 26.67 0.38
N LEU A 187 -16.53 26.26 0.04
CA LEU A 187 -15.89 26.52 -1.26
C LEU A 187 -16.21 25.44 -2.30
N ILE A 188 -16.66 24.26 -1.86
CA ILE A 188 -17.08 23.15 -2.71
C ILE A 188 -18.56 23.36 -3.05
N LYS A 189 -18.87 24.44 -3.77
CA LYS A 189 -20.21 24.60 -4.33
C LYS A 189 -20.29 23.80 -5.64
N ARG A 190 -21.34 22.98 -5.68
CA ARG A 190 -21.76 22.08 -6.77
C ARG A 190 -21.76 22.74 -8.14
#